data_AF-A0A0A0QLW9-F1
#
_entry.id   AF-A0A0A0QLW9-F1
#
_cell.length_a   1.000
_cell.length_b   1.000
_cell.length_c   1.000
_cell.angle_alpha   90.00
_cell.angle_beta   90.00
_cell.angle_gamma   90.00
#
_symmetry.space_group_name_H-M   'P 1'
#
loop_
_entity.id
_entity.type
_entity.pdbx_description
1 polymer ?
#
loop_
_entity_poly.entity_id
_entity_poly.type
_entity_poly.pdbx_seq_one_letter_code
_entity_poly.pdbx_strand_id
1 'polypeptide(L)'
;MPNIQQVFVRVVKEENIDDIERELYICRKLIERAVKSETWGNELYFCSLSNQTIVYKGMLRSEVLGNFYLDLKSDIYKSPFAIYHRRYSTNTSPRWPLAQPMRLLGHNGEINTIQGNLNWMQSREASLKSPVWRGRENEIRPFGNPKASDSANLDSTAELLIRSGRSAEESLMILVPEAYKNHPTLMIKYPEVVDFYNYYKGQMEAWDGPALLLFSDGKTVGACLDRNGLRPARYWRTIDNVVYVASEVGVLPMDESKVVMKGRLGPGMMISVDLTSGQVYENTEVKKQVALSNPYGKWVNENMRSLRPVNFLSATVMDNEGILRHQQAYGYSSEDVQMVIETMAAQAKEPTFCMGDDIPLAVISQRSHVLYDYFKQRFAQVTNPAIDPLREGLVMSLEVNIGKRGNILEVGPENA
;
A
#
# COMPACT_ATOMS: atom_id res chain seq x y z
N MET A 1 20.69 -1.88 -22.40
CA MET A 1 19.87 -3.11 -22.37
C MET A 1 20.66 -4.12 -21.55
N PRO A 2 20.07 -4.78 -20.55
CA PRO A 2 20.78 -5.80 -19.77
C PRO A 2 21.00 -7.06 -20.61
N ASN A 3 21.97 -7.88 -20.20
CA ASN A 3 22.04 -9.27 -20.65
C ASN A 3 20.96 -10.07 -19.90
N ILE A 4 20.04 -10.70 -20.64
CA ILE A 4 18.87 -11.35 -20.05
C ILE A 4 19.09 -12.86 -20.08
N GLN A 5 19.13 -13.48 -18.92
CA GLN A 5 19.39 -14.91 -18.77
C GLN A 5 18.38 -15.52 -17.78
N GLN A 6 18.04 -16.78 -18.02
CA GLN A 6 17.25 -17.60 -17.09
C GLN A 6 18.18 -18.60 -16.41
N VAL A 7 18.03 -18.73 -15.09
CA VAL A 7 18.75 -19.72 -14.30
C VAL A 7 17.76 -20.79 -13.85
N PHE A 8 18.05 -22.04 -14.20
CA PHE A 8 17.24 -23.18 -13.77
C PHE A 8 17.81 -23.73 -12.46
N VAL A 9 16.96 -23.75 -11.44
CA VAL A 9 17.34 -24.21 -10.09
C VAL A 9 16.61 -25.51 -9.79
N ARG A 10 17.35 -26.54 -9.41
CA ARG A 10 16.78 -27.80 -8.92
C ARG A 10 16.63 -27.72 -7.40
N VAL A 11 15.39 -27.88 -6.91
CA VAL A 11 15.10 -28.05 -5.49
C VAL A 11 15.41 -29.50 -5.10
N VAL A 12 16.17 -29.69 -4.02
CA VAL A 12 16.61 -31.03 -3.57
C VAL A 12 15.96 -31.46 -2.25
N LYS A 13 15.68 -30.52 -1.34
CA LYS A 13 15.30 -30.81 0.05
C LYS A 13 13.88 -30.42 0.43
N GLU A 14 13.41 -29.27 -0.03
CA GLU A 14 12.09 -28.76 0.34
C GLU A 14 11.02 -29.36 -0.57
N GLU A 15 9.93 -29.85 0.02
CA GLU A 15 8.81 -30.46 -0.71
C GLU A 15 7.60 -29.54 -0.80
N ASN A 16 7.41 -28.64 0.18
CA ASN A 16 6.31 -27.68 0.19
C ASN A 16 6.64 -26.47 -0.70
N ILE A 17 5.71 -26.10 -1.58
CA ILE A 17 5.78 -24.91 -2.44
C ILE A 17 6.13 -23.65 -1.63
N ASP A 18 5.53 -23.44 -0.47
CA ASP A 18 5.73 -22.23 0.33
C ASP A 18 7.14 -22.16 0.93
N ASP A 19 7.70 -23.29 1.33
CA ASP A 19 9.09 -23.41 1.80
C ASP A 19 10.07 -23.17 0.64
N ILE A 20 9.79 -23.74 -0.54
CA ILE A 20 10.60 -23.50 -1.74
C ILE A 20 10.62 -22.02 -2.09
N GLU A 21 9.46 -21.37 -2.13
CA GLU A 21 9.36 -19.96 -2.46
C GLU A 21 10.04 -19.07 -1.41
N ARG A 22 9.97 -19.44 -0.11
CA ARG A 22 10.74 -18.77 0.96
C ARG A 22 12.24 -18.88 0.74
N GLU A 23 12.75 -20.07 0.40
CA GLU A 23 14.17 -20.26 0.14
C GLU A 23 14.64 -19.51 -1.12
N LEU A 24 13.82 -19.47 -2.18
CA LEU A 24 14.10 -18.65 -3.37
C LEU A 24 14.10 -17.15 -3.05
N TYR A 25 13.16 -16.69 -2.20
CA TYR A 25 13.15 -15.32 -1.70
C TYR A 25 14.42 -14.99 -0.92
N ILE A 26 14.83 -15.82 0.03
CA ILE A 26 16.06 -15.62 0.80
C ILE A 26 17.29 -15.66 -0.12
N CYS A 27 17.38 -16.64 -1.02
CA CYS A 27 18.47 -16.76 -1.99
C CYS A 27 18.63 -15.46 -2.81
N ARG A 28 17.52 -14.93 -3.35
CA ARG A 28 17.53 -13.66 -4.07
C ARG A 28 18.03 -12.51 -3.20
N LYS A 29 17.54 -12.38 -1.96
CA LYS A 29 17.93 -11.29 -1.03
C LYS A 29 19.40 -11.39 -0.63
N LEU A 30 19.93 -12.60 -0.46
CA LEU A 30 21.35 -12.85 -0.18
C LEU A 30 22.23 -12.48 -1.38
N ILE A 31 21.84 -12.86 -2.60
CA ILE A 31 22.58 -12.48 -3.82
C ILE A 31 22.55 -10.96 -3.99
N GLU A 32 21.37 -10.33 -3.91
CA GLU A 32 21.21 -8.88 -3.99
C GLU A 32 22.08 -8.14 -2.95
N ARG A 33 22.29 -8.73 -1.77
CA ARG A 33 23.17 -8.19 -0.73
C ARG A 33 24.64 -8.40 -1.06
N ALA A 34 25.03 -9.60 -1.48
CA ALA A 34 26.40 -9.95 -1.79
C ALA A 34 26.97 -9.08 -2.90
N VAL A 35 26.16 -8.74 -3.91
CA VAL A 35 26.63 -7.91 -5.03
C VAL A 35 26.71 -6.42 -4.71
N LYS A 36 26.24 -5.94 -3.55
CA LYS A 36 26.27 -4.50 -3.22
C LYS A 36 27.69 -3.91 -3.16
N SER A 37 28.70 -4.72 -2.82
CA SER A 37 30.10 -4.30 -2.80
C SER A 37 30.73 -4.29 -4.20
N GLU A 38 30.07 -4.90 -5.17
CA GLU A 38 30.59 -5.05 -6.53
C GLU A 38 30.25 -3.84 -7.40
N THR A 39 31.19 -3.43 -8.25
CA THR A 39 31.00 -2.29 -9.17
C THR A 39 29.83 -2.50 -10.14
N TRP A 40 29.63 -3.74 -10.58
CA TRP A 40 28.55 -4.16 -11.46
C TRP A 40 27.25 -4.52 -10.72
N GLY A 41 27.24 -4.51 -9.38
CA GLY A 41 26.11 -4.99 -8.59
C GLY A 41 24.80 -4.24 -8.84
N ASN A 42 24.88 -2.96 -9.21
CA ASN A 42 23.71 -2.15 -9.58
C ASN A 42 23.08 -2.53 -10.93
N GLU A 43 23.77 -3.34 -11.74
CA GLU A 43 23.29 -3.84 -13.03
C GLU A 43 22.53 -5.16 -12.89
N LEU A 44 22.72 -5.89 -11.78
CA LEU A 44 22.01 -7.13 -11.50
C LEU A 44 20.58 -6.83 -11.01
N TYR A 45 19.60 -7.47 -11.64
CA TYR A 45 18.22 -7.39 -11.21
C TYR A 45 17.46 -8.69 -11.49
N PHE A 46 16.82 -9.22 -10.45
CA PHE A 46 15.90 -10.35 -10.56
C PHE A 46 14.48 -9.84 -10.83
N CYS A 47 13.96 -10.12 -12.03
CA CYS A 47 12.54 -9.90 -12.37
C CYS A 47 11.65 -10.80 -11.52
N SER A 48 11.98 -12.08 -11.47
CA SER A 48 11.33 -13.12 -10.68
C SER A 48 12.36 -14.21 -10.36
N LEU A 49 12.18 -14.88 -9.21
CA LEU A 49 12.87 -16.13 -8.89
C LEU A 49 11.87 -16.95 -8.08
N SER A 50 11.14 -17.82 -8.76
CA SER A 50 9.97 -18.54 -8.23
C SER A 50 9.79 -19.85 -8.99
N ASN A 51 9.16 -20.83 -8.35
CA ASN A 51 8.68 -22.06 -8.98
C ASN A 51 7.23 -21.96 -9.49
N GLN A 52 6.51 -20.88 -9.15
CA GLN A 52 5.12 -20.66 -9.56
C GLN A 52 4.98 -19.57 -10.63
N THR A 53 5.86 -18.58 -10.64
CA THR A 53 5.69 -17.36 -11.45
C THR A 53 6.96 -16.99 -12.22
N ILE A 54 6.77 -16.41 -13.41
CA ILE A 54 7.86 -15.85 -14.21
C ILE A 54 7.43 -14.52 -14.84
N VAL A 55 8.33 -13.54 -14.83
CA VAL A 55 8.04 -12.17 -15.30
C VAL A 55 8.90 -11.82 -16.51
N TYR A 56 8.25 -11.65 -17.66
CA TYR A 56 8.82 -11.08 -18.87
C TYR A 56 8.47 -9.60 -18.97
N LYS A 57 9.46 -8.71 -18.78
CA LYS A 57 9.26 -7.26 -18.81
C LYS A 57 10.46 -6.54 -19.41
N GLY A 58 10.22 -5.37 -19.99
CA GLY A 58 11.29 -4.56 -20.54
C GLY A 58 10.84 -3.15 -20.91
N MET A 59 11.80 -2.34 -21.36
CA MET A 59 11.55 -0.97 -21.84
C MET A 59 11.08 -0.98 -23.30
N LEU A 60 9.92 -1.59 -23.53
CA LEU A 60 9.37 -1.86 -24.86
C LEU A 60 7.98 -1.24 -24.98
N ARG A 61 7.51 -0.97 -26.21
CA ARG A 61 6.07 -0.77 -26.44
C ARG A 61 5.34 -2.09 -26.21
N SER A 62 4.08 -2.05 -25.77
CA SER A 62 3.31 -3.26 -25.47
C SER A 62 3.26 -4.22 -26.66
N GLU A 63 3.02 -3.69 -27.87
CA GLU A 63 2.99 -4.45 -29.14
C GLU A 63 4.34 -5.14 -29.50
N VAL A 64 5.44 -4.71 -28.89
CA VAL A 64 6.79 -5.22 -29.18
C VAL A 64 7.19 -6.33 -28.21
N LEU A 65 6.49 -6.51 -27.07
CA LEU A 65 6.88 -7.45 -26.02
C LEU A 65 7.06 -8.88 -26.56
N GLY A 66 6.06 -9.40 -27.28
CA GLY A 66 6.12 -10.75 -27.88
C GLY A 66 7.08 -10.84 -29.08
N ASN A 67 7.44 -9.71 -29.71
CA ASN A 67 8.48 -9.69 -30.76
C ASN A 67 9.89 -9.75 -30.17
N PHE A 68 10.08 -9.22 -28.95
CA PHE A 68 11.34 -9.22 -28.25
C PHE A 68 11.59 -10.53 -27.50
N TYR A 69 10.59 -11.04 -26.78
CA TYR A 69 10.65 -12.32 -26.08
C TYR A 69 9.97 -13.41 -26.90
N LEU A 70 10.75 -14.14 -27.70
CA LEU A 70 10.23 -15.19 -28.58
C LEU A 70 9.59 -16.35 -27.80
N ASP A 71 9.98 -16.58 -26.54
CA ASP A 71 9.36 -17.57 -25.66
C ASP A 71 7.85 -17.35 -25.52
N LEU A 72 7.39 -16.08 -25.50
CA LEU A 72 5.98 -15.73 -25.38
C LEU A 72 5.15 -16.04 -26.63
N LYS A 73 5.80 -16.32 -27.77
CA LYS A 73 5.14 -16.76 -29.00
C LYS A 73 5.14 -18.28 -29.17
N SER A 74 5.78 -19.00 -28.27
CA SER A 74 5.91 -20.44 -28.34
C SER A 74 4.63 -21.14 -27.87
N ASP A 75 4.14 -22.12 -28.62
CA ASP A 75 2.92 -22.88 -28.28
C ASP A 75 3.04 -23.70 -26.99
N ILE A 76 4.27 -23.94 -26.53
CA ILE A 76 4.53 -24.60 -25.24
C ILE A 76 4.42 -23.64 -24.04
N TYR A 77 4.38 -22.32 -24.28
CA TYR A 77 4.18 -21.33 -23.22
C TYR A 77 2.69 -21.28 -22.84
N LYS A 78 2.33 -22.03 -21.80
CA LYS A 78 0.96 -22.14 -21.29
C LYS A 78 0.90 -21.64 -19.86
N SER A 79 -0.17 -20.91 -19.53
CA SER A 79 -0.38 -20.39 -18.17
C SER A 79 -1.88 -20.34 -17.84
N PRO A 80 -2.29 -20.67 -16.61
CA PRO A 80 -3.68 -20.50 -16.17
C PRO A 80 -4.04 -19.04 -15.88
N PHE A 81 -3.06 -18.13 -15.78
CA PHE A 81 -3.30 -16.70 -15.56
C PHE A 81 -2.24 -15.83 -16.26
N ALA A 82 -2.54 -14.54 -16.41
CA ALA A 82 -1.58 -13.54 -16.85
C ALA A 82 -1.85 -12.20 -16.19
N ILE A 83 -0.78 -11.52 -15.76
CA ILE A 83 -0.81 -10.12 -15.34
C ILE A 83 0.00 -9.33 -16.36
N TYR A 84 -0.61 -8.28 -16.93
CA TYR A 84 0.07 -7.37 -17.84
C TYR A 84 0.04 -5.96 -17.27
N HIS A 85 1.06 -5.16 -17.61
CA HIS A 85 1.13 -3.78 -17.17
C HIS A 85 1.85 -2.90 -18.19
N ARG A 86 1.31 -1.70 -18.43
CA ARG A 86 1.98 -0.66 -19.21
C ARG A 86 2.20 0.58 -18.35
N ARG A 87 3.46 0.94 -18.15
CA ARG A 87 3.86 2.10 -17.34
C ARG A 87 3.94 3.37 -18.19
N TYR A 88 3.46 4.48 -17.62
CA TYR A 88 3.82 5.84 -18.04
C TYR A 88 4.82 6.40 -17.00
N SER A 89 5.90 7.02 -17.45
CA SER A 89 6.95 7.55 -16.57
C SER A 89 7.09 9.05 -16.77
N THR A 90 7.26 9.80 -15.68
CA THR A 90 7.66 11.22 -15.70
C THR A 90 9.15 11.45 -16.02
N ASN A 91 9.90 10.36 -16.21
CA ASN A 91 11.34 10.35 -16.48
C ASN A 91 11.59 9.93 -17.92
N THR A 92 12.50 10.62 -18.60
CA THR A 92 12.94 10.31 -19.97
C THR A 92 14.02 9.23 -20.03
N SER A 93 14.77 9.02 -18.94
CA SER A 93 15.84 8.01 -18.85
C SER A 93 15.27 6.62 -18.53
N PRO A 94 15.30 5.67 -19.48
CA PRO A 94 14.71 4.35 -19.30
C PRO A 94 15.55 3.48 -18.35
N ARG A 95 14.90 2.87 -17.36
CA ARG A 95 15.53 1.87 -16.48
C ARG A 95 14.72 0.56 -16.51
N TRP A 96 15.34 -0.50 -17.01
CA TRP A 96 14.72 -1.82 -17.20
C TRP A 96 14.11 -2.40 -15.91
N PRO A 97 14.77 -2.33 -14.74
CA PRO A 97 14.20 -2.82 -13.48
C PRO A 97 12.85 -2.19 -13.10
N LEU A 98 12.60 -0.94 -13.52
CA LEU A 98 11.39 -0.18 -13.18
C LEU A 98 10.17 -0.51 -14.05
N ALA A 99 10.35 -1.32 -15.10
CA ALA A 99 9.20 -1.90 -15.80
C ALA A 99 8.41 -2.80 -14.85
N GLN A 100 7.13 -3.01 -15.14
CA GLN A 100 6.22 -3.85 -14.37
C GLN A 100 5.59 -4.92 -15.28
N PRO A 101 5.10 -6.06 -14.75
CA PRO A 101 4.89 -6.38 -13.33
C PRO A 101 6.16 -6.46 -12.46
N MET A 102 5.97 -6.31 -11.16
CA MET A 102 6.99 -6.64 -10.15
C MET A 102 6.96 -8.16 -9.87
N ARG A 103 7.27 -8.63 -8.66
CA ARG A 103 7.32 -10.08 -8.39
C ARG A 103 5.93 -10.64 -8.17
N LEU A 104 5.10 -9.91 -7.44
CA LEU A 104 3.74 -10.29 -7.09
C LEU A 104 2.73 -9.29 -7.63
N LEU A 105 3.11 -8.01 -7.76
CA LEU A 105 2.18 -6.92 -8.07
C LEU A 105 2.39 -6.29 -9.45
N GLY A 106 1.28 -5.93 -10.10
CA GLY A 106 1.19 -4.86 -11.10
C GLY A 106 0.42 -3.68 -10.51
N HIS A 107 1.03 -2.50 -10.47
CA HIS A 107 0.47 -1.30 -9.85
C HIS A 107 0.31 -0.19 -10.87
N ASN A 108 -0.95 0.15 -11.15
CA ASN A 108 -1.36 1.33 -11.88
C ASN A 108 -1.81 2.40 -10.88
N GLY A 109 -0.96 3.40 -10.62
CA GLY A 109 -1.20 4.37 -9.58
C GLY A 109 0.07 5.01 -9.04
N GLU A 110 -0.05 5.71 -7.91
CA GLU A 110 1.05 6.35 -7.17
C GLU A 110 0.77 6.30 -5.67
N ILE A 111 1.73 5.82 -4.87
CA ILE A 111 1.62 5.82 -3.41
C ILE A 111 2.12 7.13 -2.84
N ASN A 112 1.20 7.99 -2.39
CA ASN A 112 1.52 9.33 -1.90
C ASN A 112 2.01 9.35 -0.43
N THR A 113 1.80 8.27 0.33
CA THR A 113 2.30 8.11 1.72
C THR A 113 3.67 7.44 1.81
N ILE A 114 4.35 7.19 0.69
CA ILE A 114 5.53 6.30 0.62
C ILE A 114 6.66 6.63 1.61
N GLN A 115 6.95 7.91 1.86
CA GLN A 115 8.00 8.29 2.81
C GLN A 115 7.65 7.86 4.24
N GLY A 116 6.40 8.02 4.65
CA GLY A 116 5.91 7.57 5.95
C GLY A 116 5.96 6.05 6.06
N ASN A 117 5.48 5.35 5.03
CA ASN A 117 5.46 3.88 4.99
C ASN A 117 6.88 3.31 5.12
N LEU A 118 7.85 3.87 4.39
CA LEU A 118 9.26 3.45 4.47
C LEU A 118 9.84 3.67 5.86
N ASN A 119 9.58 4.83 6.47
CA ASN A 119 10.07 5.13 7.83
C ASN A 119 9.49 4.16 8.86
N TRP A 120 8.20 3.85 8.75
CA TRP A 120 7.54 2.89 9.64
C TRP A 120 8.03 1.47 9.45
N MET A 121 8.19 1.01 8.20
CA MET A 121 8.80 -0.28 7.91
C MET A 121 10.22 -0.36 8.49
N GLN A 122 11.04 0.68 8.29
CA GLN A 122 12.39 0.76 8.86
C GLN A 122 12.37 0.68 10.40
N SER A 123 11.46 1.39 11.06
CA SER A 123 11.35 1.36 12.53
C SER A 123 11.02 -0.03 13.09
N ARG A 124 10.35 -0.86 12.31
CA ARG A 124 9.94 -2.22 12.69
C ARG A 124 10.99 -3.28 12.35
N GLU A 125 11.93 -2.98 11.44
CA GLU A 125 12.82 -3.98 10.84
C GLU A 125 13.47 -4.90 11.87
N ALA A 126 14.02 -4.32 12.94
CA ALA A 126 14.74 -5.05 13.98
C ALA A 126 13.84 -5.98 14.81
N SER A 127 12.57 -5.63 15.00
CA SER A 127 11.62 -6.35 15.86
C SER A 127 10.80 -7.41 15.12
N LEU A 128 10.70 -7.34 13.79
CA LEU A 128 9.93 -8.33 13.03
C LEU A 128 10.61 -9.69 13.07
N LYS A 129 9.82 -10.70 13.46
CA LYS A 129 10.21 -12.10 13.59
C LYS A 129 9.07 -12.99 13.16
N SER A 130 9.37 -14.15 12.59
CA SER A 130 8.34 -15.17 12.39
C SER A 130 8.99 -16.54 12.38
N PRO A 131 8.36 -17.57 13.02
CA PRO A 131 8.90 -18.93 13.05
C PRO A 131 9.21 -19.49 11.66
N VAL A 132 8.47 -19.07 10.62
CA VAL A 132 8.66 -19.52 9.23
C VAL A 132 10.02 -19.15 8.64
N TRP A 133 10.68 -18.13 9.21
CA TRP A 133 12.01 -17.68 8.80
C TRP A 133 13.14 -18.45 9.48
N ARG A 134 12.85 -19.30 10.49
CA ARG A 134 13.83 -20.17 11.16
C ARG A 134 15.07 -19.41 11.67
N GLY A 135 14.90 -18.17 12.14
CA GLY A 135 16.00 -17.30 12.64
C GLY A 135 16.79 -16.54 11.57
N ARG A 136 16.35 -16.61 10.29
CA ARG A 136 17.02 -15.97 9.13
C ARG A 136 16.45 -14.61 8.78
N GLU A 137 15.73 -13.94 9.69
CA GLU A 137 15.13 -12.62 9.42
C GLU A 137 16.18 -11.57 9.03
N ASN A 138 17.40 -11.70 9.54
CA ASN A 138 18.52 -10.84 9.16
C ASN A 138 18.92 -10.98 7.69
N GLU A 139 18.61 -12.09 7.02
CA GLU A 139 18.96 -12.37 5.61
C GLU A 139 18.00 -11.71 4.62
N ILE A 140 16.80 -11.35 5.07
CA ILE A 140 15.75 -10.73 4.25
C ILE A 140 15.60 -9.23 4.47
N ARG A 141 16.35 -8.65 5.42
CA ARG A 141 16.48 -7.19 5.59
C ARG A 141 17.38 -6.55 4.51
N PRO A 142 17.22 -5.24 4.21
CA PRO A 142 16.12 -4.37 4.63
C PRO A 142 14.81 -4.70 3.90
N PHE A 143 13.69 -4.29 4.49
CA PHE A 143 12.34 -4.52 3.95
C PHE A 143 11.89 -3.42 2.99
N GLY A 144 12.53 -2.24 3.04
CA GLY A 144 12.30 -1.13 2.12
C GLY A 144 13.59 -0.62 1.47
N ASN A 145 13.45 0.08 0.35
CA ASN A 145 14.53 0.77 -0.33
C ASN A 145 14.06 2.16 -0.81
N PRO A 146 14.53 3.26 -0.18
CA PRO A 146 14.19 4.62 -0.59
C PRO A 146 14.58 4.99 -2.03
N LYS A 147 15.49 4.22 -2.66
CA LYS A 147 15.89 4.42 -4.06
C LYS A 147 15.01 3.67 -5.06
N ALA A 148 14.18 2.73 -4.59
CA ALA A 148 13.25 1.99 -5.44
C ALA A 148 11.96 2.80 -5.65
N SER A 149 11.17 2.45 -6.66
CA SER A 149 9.87 3.09 -6.86
C SER A 149 8.91 2.74 -5.72
N ASP A 150 7.88 3.55 -5.57
CA ASP A 150 6.73 3.27 -4.70
C ASP A 150 6.14 1.87 -4.93
N SER A 151 5.85 1.49 -6.18
CA SER A 151 5.32 0.15 -6.53
C SER A 151 6.27 -0.98 -6.14
N ALA A 152 7.59 -0.77 -6.25
CA ALA A 152 8.58 -1.79 -5.92
C ALA A 152 8.67 -2.00 -4.39
N ASN A 153 8.50 -0.93 -3.62
CA ASN A 153 8.45 -1.00 -2.16
C ASN A 153 7.14 -1.63 -1.67
N LEU A 154 6.02 -1.34 -2.32
CA LEU A 154 4.74 -1.99 -2.04
C LEU A 154 4.82 -3.51 -2.34
N ASP A 155 5.36 -3.88 -3.50
CA ASP A 155 5.60 -5.28 -3.89
C ASP A 155 6.51 -6.00 -2.88
N SER A 156 7.61 -5.36 -2.46
CA SER A 156 8.54 -5.95 -1.47
C SER A 156 7.88 -6.16 -0.11
N THR A 157 6.99 -5.26 0.30
CA THR A 157 6.27 -5.37 1.58
C THR A 157 5.18 -6.43 1.50
N ALA A 158 4.44 -6.49 0.39
CA ALA A 158 3.46 -7.56 0.13
C ALA A 158 4.15 -8.94 0.08
N GLU A 159 5.30 -9.04 -0.60
CA GLU A 159 6.10 -10.27 -0.64
C GLU A 159 6.58 -10.68 0.75
N LEU A 160 7.02 -9.75 1.59
CA LEU A 160 7.37 -10.05 2.98
C LEU A 160 6.19 -10.66 3.75
N LEU A 161 4.98 -10.08 3.65
CA LEU A 161 3.79 -10.57 4.34
C LEU A 161 3.37 -11.96 3.83
N ILE A 162 3.35 -12.16 2.52
CA ILE A 162 2.96 -13.42 1.87
C ILE A 162 3.96 -14.52 2.22
N ARG A 163 5.27 -14.25 2.07
CA ARG A 163 6.32 -15.21 2.44
C ARG A 163 6.40 -15.47 3.94
N SER A 164 5.83 -14.58 4.77
CA SER A 164 5.67 -14.81 6.21
C SER A 164 4.40 -15.62 6.55
N GLY A 165 3.62 -16.08 5.57
CA GLY A 165 2.50 -17.00 5.76
C GLY A 165 1.10 -16.41 5.58
N ARG A 166 0.97 -15.15 5.15
CA ARG A 166 -0.34 -14.54 4.84
C ARG A 166 -0.78 -14.85 3.42
N SER A 167 -2.09 -14.84 3.17
CA SER A 167 -2.59 -14.87 1.79
C SER A 167 -2.32 -13.54 1.07
N ALA A 168 -2.41 -13.57 -0.26
CA ALA A 168 -2.28 -12.35 -1.06
C ALA A 168 -3.40 -11.35 -0.75
N GLU A 169 -4.63 -11.82 -0.56
CA GLU A 169 -5.79 -11.00 -0.21
C GLU A 169 -5.61 -10.36 1.17
N GLU A 170 -5.21 -11.13 2.19
CA GLU A 170 -4.96 -10.60 3.53
C GLU A 170 -3.86 -9.54 3.50
N SER A 171 -2.75 -9.82 2.82
CA SER A 171 -1.62 -8.89 2.73
C SER A 171 -2.03 -7.54 2.11
N LEU A 172 -2.87 -7.57 1.09
CA LEU A 172 -3.36 -6.35 0.45
C LEU A 172 -4.45 -5.65 1.27
N MET A 173 -5.30 -6.38 2.00
CA MET A 173 -6.23 -5.79 2.96
C MET A 173 -5.50 -5.09 4.12
N ILE A 174 -4.31 -5.56 4.51
CA ILE A 174 -3.45 -4.92 5.52
C ILE A 174 -2.77 -3.67 4.97
N LEU A 175 -2.20 -3.75 3.76
CA LEU A 175 -1.41 -2.67 3.17
C LEU A 175 -2.27 -1.56 2.58
N VAL A 176 -3.38 -1.91 1.92
CA VAL A 176 -4.29 -0.98 1.25
C VAL A 176 -5.72 -1.22 1.75
N PRO A 177 -5.99 -0.91 3.03
CA PRO A 177 -7.28 -1.18 3.66
C PRO A 177 -8.39 -0.29 3.08
N GLU A 178 -9.61 -0.81 3.01
CA GLU A 178 -10.76 -0.01 2.58
C GLU A 178 -11.15 1.06 3.61
N ALA A 179 -11.91 2.07 3.19
CA ALA A 179 -12.58 2.98 4.11
C ALA A 179 -13.78 2.28 4.76
N TYR A 180 -13.53 1.58 5.87
CA TYR A 180 -14.52 0.73 6.54
C TYR A 180 -15.39 1.47 7.58
N LYS A 181 -14.93 2.64 8.05
CA LYS A 181 -15.68 3.43 9.03
C LYS A 181 -16.98 3.96 8.43
N ASN A 182 -18.07 3.86 9.17
CA ASN A 182 -19.41 4.28 8.74
C ASN A 182 -19.92 3.57 7.47
N HIS A 183 -19.31 2.45 7.07
CA HIS A 183 -19.76 1.68 5.91
C HIS A 183 -20.98 0.82 6.30
N PRO A 184 -22.22 1.14 5.85
CA PRO A 184 -23.42 0.50 6.38
C PRO A 184 -23.45 -1.02 6.13
N THR A 185 -23.04 -1.46 4.94
CA THR A 185 -22.98 -2.88 4.59
C THR A 185 -22.01 -3.66 5.48
N LEU A 186 -20.81 -3.15 5.73
CA LEU A 186 -19.83 -3.83 6.59
C LEU A 186 -20.32 -3.86 8.04
N MET A 187 -20.78 -2.72 8.57
CA MET A 187 -21.23 -2.65 9.96
C MET A 187 -22.44 -3.55 10.27
N ILE A 188 -23.34 -3.74 9.31
CA ILE A 188 -24.58 -4.52 9.52
C ILE A 188 -24.40 -5.98 9.12
N LYS A 189 -23.75 -6.27 7.98
CA LYS A 189 -23.71 -7.61 7.38
C LYS A 189 -22.39 -8.35 7.57
N TYR A 190 -21.29 -7.63 7.78
CA TYR A 190 -19.94 -8.20 7.86
C TYR A 190 -19.12 -7.56 8.99
N PRO A 191 -19.63 -7.57 10.25
CA PRO A 191 -18.93 -6.96 11.38
C PRO A 191 -17.53 -7.55 11.61
N GLU A 192 -17.31 -8.82 11.26
CA GLU A 192 -15.99 -9.48 11.30
C GLU A 192 -14.94 -8.73 10.46
N VAL A 193 -15.34 -8.13 9.34
CA VAL A 193 -14.44 -7.35 8.47
C VAL A 193 -14.05 -6.04 9.14
N VAL A 194 -15.00 -5.43 9.86
CA VAL A 194 -14.72 -4.22 10.67
C VAL A 194 -13.75 -4.57 11.80
N ASP A 195 -13.92 -5.72 12.44
CA ASP A 195 -13.03 -6.22 13.48
C ASP A 195 -11.62 -6.50 12.95
N PHE A 196 -11.49 -7.08 11.75
CA PHE A 196 -10.21 -7.25 11.07
C PHE A 196 -9.48 -5.92 10.89
N TYR A 197 -10.15 -4.90 10.35
CA TYR A 197 -9.49 -3.60 10.16
C TYR A 197 -9.23 -2.89 11.49
N ASN A 198 -10.10 -3.05 12.49
CA ASN A 198 -9.84 -2.53 13.83
C ASN A 198 -8.66 -3.23 14.51
N TYR A 199 -8.40 -4.50 14.22
CA TYR A 199 -7.21 -5.17 14.70
C TYR A 199 -5.95 -4.60 14.05
N TYR A 200 -5.94 -4.47 12.72
CA TYR A 200 -4.76 -4.00 11.99
C TYR A 200 -4.56 -2.47 12.03
N LYS A 201 -5.57 -1.68 12.42
CA LYS A 201 -5.41 -0.22 12.56
C LYS A 201 -4.32 0.09 13.61
N GLY A 202 -3.35 0.91 13.24
CA GLY A 202 -2.22 1.23 14.11
C GLY A 202 -1.09 0.21 14.11
N GLN A 203 -1.34 -1.04 13.68
CA GLN A 203 -0.28 -2.02 13.43
C GLN A 203 0.41 -1.77 12.09
N MET A 204 -0.35 -1.54 11.02
CA MET A 204 0.14 -1.14 9.69
C MET A 204 -0.54 0.16 9.25
N GLU A 205 0.25 1.11 8.78
CA GLU A 205 -0.24 2.32 8.13
C GLU A 205 -0.63 2.02 6.68
N ALA A 206 -1.68 2.68 6.19
CA ALA A 206 -2.15 2.51 4.83
C ALA A 206 -1.11 3.03 3.83
N TRP A 207 -0.81 2.21 2.83
CA TRP A 207 -0.08 2.58 1.63
C TRP A 207 -1.07 3.25 0.68
N ASP A 208 -1.31 4.54 0.93
CA ASP A 208 -2.39 5.31 0.32
C ASP A 208 -1.94 6.06 -0.94
N GLY A 209 -2.93 6.46 -1.73
CA GLY A 209 -2.79 7.03 -3.06
C GLY A 209 -3.60 6.23 -4.09
N PRO A 210 -3.79 6.78 -5.32
CA PRO A 210 -4.48 6.05 -6.37
C PRO A 210 -3.80 4.73 -6.64
N ALA A 211 -4.55 3.62 -6.62
CA ALA A 211 -3.99 2.31 -6.89
C ALA A 211 -5.04 1.37 -7.49
N LEU A 212 -4.75 0.85 -8.68
CA LEU A 212 -5.22 -0.46 -9.11
C LEU A 212 -4.05 -1.44 -9.00
N LEU A 213 -4.22 -2.42 -8.13
CA LEU A 213 -3.26 -3.49 -7.92
C LEU A 213 -3.79 -4.76 -8.55
N LEU A 214 -3.05 -5.31 -9.49
CA LEU A 214 -3.16 -6.69 -9.93
C LEU A 214 -2.15 -7.51 -9.15
N PHE A 215 -2.53 -8.68 -8.64
CA PHE A 215 -1.65 -9.46 -7.78
C PHE A 215 -1.74 -10.95 -8.06
N SER A 216 -0.64 -11.66 -7.84
CA SER A 216 -0.64 -13.12 -7.76
C SER A 216 0.54 -13.65 -6.96
N ASP A 217 0.30 -14.71 -6.18
CA ASP A 217 1.33 -15.54 -5.55
C ASP A 217 1.55 -16.87 -6.30
N GLY A 218 0.93 -17.02 -7.47
CA GLY A 218 0.93 -18.23 -8.30
C GLY A 218 -0.18 -19.23 -7.98
N LYS A 219 -0.82 -19.15 -6.81
CA LYS A 219 -1.99 -19.96 -6.44
C LYS A 219 -3.28 -19.16 -6.54
N THR A 220 -3.22 -17.88 -6.20
CA THR A 220 -4.29 -16.91 -6.30
C THR A 220 -3.90 -15.84 -7.31
N VAL A 221 -4.85 -15.36 -8.09
CA VAL A 221 -4.72 -14.14 -8.91
C VAL A 221 -5.89 -13.21 -8.64
N GLY A 222 -5.65 -11.91 -8.57
CA GLY A 222 -6.72 -10.98 -8.25
C GLY A 222 -6.42 -9.53 -8.59
N ALA A 223 -7.38 -8.69 -8.26
CA ALA A 223 -7.26 -7.25 -8.37
C ALA A 223 -7.91 -6.55 -7.17
N CYS A 224 -7.29 -5.47 -6.68
CA CYS A 224 -7.90 -4.59 -5.70
C CYS A 224 -7.69 -3.10 -6.03
N LEU A 225 -8.58 -2.27 -5.51
CA LEU A 225 -8.51 -0.82 -5.60
C LEU A 225 -8.13 -0.18 -4.27
N ASP A 226 -7.51 1.00 -4.37
CA ASP A 226 -7.34 1.92 -3.25
C ASP A 226 -8.68 2.28 -2.62
N ARG A 227 -8.61 2.80 -1.38
CA ARG A 227 -9.78 3.08 -0.55
C ARG A 227 -10.77 4.08 -1.13
N ASN A 228 -10.35 4.88 -2.11
CA ASN A 228 -11.14 5.92 -2.78
C ASN A 228 -11.54 5.50 -4.21
N GLY A 229 -10.99 4.41 -4.73
CA GLY A 229 -11.28 3.91 -6.09
C GLY A 229 -10.83 4.90 -7.16
N LEU A 230 -9.65 5.50 -7.00
CA LEU A 230 -9.16 6.58 -7.86
C LEU A 230 -8.66 6.09 -9.23
N ARG A 231 -8.60 4.77 -9.43
CA ARG A 231 -8.27 4.14 -10.71
C ARG A 231 -9.42 3.26 -11.20
N PRO A 232 -9.68 3.24 -12.52
CA PRO A 232 -10.74 2.41 -13.07
C PRO A 232 -10.33 0.93 -13.05
N ALA A 233 -11.27 0.06 -12.70
CA ALA A 233 -11.12 -1.39 -12.83
C ALA A 233 -12.46 -2.02 -13.20
N ARG A 234 -12.50 -2.67 -14.35
CA ARG A 234 -13.65 -3.39 -14.89
C ARG A 234 -13.32 -4.86 -14.98
N TYR A 235 -14.31 -5.71 -14.71
CA TYR A 235 -14.12 -7.15 -14.83
C TYR A 235 -15.27 -7.84 -15.55
N TRP A 236 -14.96 -8.97 -16.17
CA TRP A 236 -15.88 -9.83 -16.89
C TRP A 236 -15.68 -11.27 -16.47
N ARG A 237 -16.78 -12.02 -16.40
CA ARG A 237 -16.78 -13.48 -16.25
C ARG A 237 -17.44 -14.08 -17.47
N THR A 238 -16.85 -15.12 -18.02
CA THR A 238 -17.35 -15.80 -19.21
C THR A 238 -17.78 -17.25 -18.90
N ILE A 239 -18.57 -17.85 -19.77
CA ILE A 239 -19.06 -19.24 -19.64
C ILE A 239 -17.93 -20.29 -19.69
N ASP A 240 -16.79 -19.93 -20.29
CA ASP A 240 -15.58 -20.75 -20.36
C ASP A 240 -14.64 -20.53 -19.16
N ASN A 241 -15.17 -20.02 -18.05
CA ASN A 241 -14.47 -19.82 -16.77
C ASN A 241 -13.25 -18.90 -16.86
N VAL A 242 -13.28 -17.92 -17.76
CA VAL A 242 -12.26 -16.86 -17.81
C VAL A 242 -12.74 -15.66 -17.01
N VAL A 243 -11.87 -15.18 -16.11
CA VAL A 243 -12.04 -13.89 -15.45
C VAL A 243 -11.07 -12.90 -16.05
N TYR A 244 -11.61 -11.81 -16.58
CA TYR A 244 -10.81 -10.74 -17.15
C TYR A 244 -10.95 -9.49 -16.29
N VAL A 245 -9.84 -8.84 -15.95
CA VAL A 245 -9.81 -7.55 -15.26
C VAL A 245 -8.96 -6.56 -16.04
N ALA A 246 -9.44 -5.33 -16.21
CA ALA A 246 -8.70 -4.28 -16.90
C ALA A 246 -9.08 -2.88 -16.46
N SER A 247 -8.18 -1.93 -16.75
CA SER A 247 -8.42 -0.51 -16.52
C SER A 247 -9.46 0.08 -17.47
N GLU A 248 -9.72 -0.56 -18.61
CA GLU A 248 -10.60 -0.07 -19.67
C GLU A 248 -11.46 -1.18 -20.28
N VAL A 249 -12.53 -0.80 -20.97
CA VAL A 249 -13.42 -1.69 -21.71
C VAL A 249 -12.89 -1.84 -23.15
N GLY A 250 -13.00 -3.04 -23.74
CA GLY A 250 -12.67 -3.28 -25.15
C GLY A 250 -11.20 -3.56 -25.44
N VAL A 251 -10.39 -3.84 -24.42
CA VAL A 251 -8.96 -4.16 -24.58
C VAL A 251 -8.75 -5.51 -25.28
N LEU A 252 -9.65 -6.48 -25.08
CA LEU A 252 -9.63 -7.78 -25.75
C LEU A 252 -10.88 -7.92 -26.63
N PRO A 253 -10.77 -8.47 -27.86
CA PRO A 253 -11.93 -8.84 -28.64
C PRO A 253 -12.65 -10.00 -27.92
N MET A 254 -13.79 -9.70 -27.31
CA MET A 254 -14.61 -10.69 -26.61
C MET A 254 -15.92 -10.95 -27.34
N ASP A 255 -16.30 -12.22 -27.41
CA ASP A 255 -17.62 -12.65 -27.84
C ASP A 255 -18.63 -12.34 -26.73
N GLU A 256 -19.48 -11.33 -26.94
CA GLU A 256 -20.45 -10.90 -25.94
C GLU A 256 -21.45 -11.99 -25.55
N SER A 257 -21.70 -12.99 -26.42
CA SER A 257 -22.59 -14.10 -26.12
C SER A 257 -22.06 -15.03 -25.01
N LYS A 258 -20.75 -15.01 -24.76
CA LYS A 258 -20.09 -15.79 -23.72
C LYS A 258 -20.02 -15.09 -22.37
N VAL A 259 -20.35 -13.80 -22.30
CA VAL A 259 -20.20 -13.02 -21.07
C VAL A 259 -21.37 -13.30 -20.12
N VAL A 260 -21.06 -13.88 -18.97
CA VAL A 260 -22.04 -14.18 -17.90
C VAL A 260 -22.21 -12.99 -16.96
N MET A 261 -21.15 -12.24 -16.70
CA MET A 261 -21.17 -11.11 -15.78
C MET A 261 -20.24 -10.00 -16.26
N LYS A 262 -20.68 -8.75 -16.11
CA LYS A 262 -19.87 -7.53 -16.25
C LYS A 262 -19.95 -6.75 -14.94
N GLY A 263 -18.80 -6.41 -14.38
CA GLY A 263 -18.69 -5.69 -13.11
C GLY A 263 -17.64 -4.59 -13.11
N ARG A 264 -17.55 -3.86 -12.00
CA ARG A 264 -16.50 -2.90 -11.72
C ARG A 264 -16.07 -3.01 -10.27
N LEU A 265 -14.78 -2.81 -10.00
CA LEU A 265 -14.33 -2.60 -8.63
C LEU A 265 -14.63 -1.16 -8.24
N GLY A 266 -15.23 -0.97 -7.08
CA GLY A 266 -15.40 0.32 -6.42
C GLY A 266 -14.30 0.59 -5.39
N PRO A 267 -14.43 1.70 -4.64
CA PRO A 267 -13.48 2.07 -3.59
C PRO A 267 -13.23 0.92 -2.60
N GLY A 268 -11.96 0.56 -2.41
CA GLY A 268 -11.51 -0.51 -1.51
C GLY A 268 -11.97 -1.92 -1.90
N MET A 269 -12.55 -2.13 -3.09
CA MET A 269 -13.04 -3.44 -3.50
C MET A 269 -11.94 -4.36 -4.03
N MET A 270 -12.13 -5.67 -3.85
CA MET A 270 -11.24 -6.71 -4.36
C MET A 270 -12.03 -7.79 -5.11
N ILE A 271 -11.38 -8.46 -6.07
CA ILE A 271 -11.82 -9.73 -6.65
C ILE A 271 -10.61 -10.67 -6.68
N SER A 272 -10.79 -11.93 -6.32
CA SER A 272 -9.72 -12.94 -6.41
C SER A 272 -10.22 -14.23 -7.05
N VAL A 273 -9.29 -14.97 -7.63
CA VAL A 273 -9.50 -16.29 -8.23
C VAL A 273 -8.49 -17.23 -7.62
N ASP A 274 -8.96 -18.30 -6.99
CA ASP A 274 -8.14 -19.42 -6.55
C ASP A 274 -7.94 -20.36 -7.74
N LEU A 275 -6.70 -20.43 -8.24
CA LEU A 275 -6.34 -21.24 -9.40
C LEU A 275 -6.32 -22.74 -9.09
N THR A 276 -6.27 -23.11 -7.81
CA THR A 276 -6.28 -24.51 -7.36
C THR A 276 -7.71 -25.07 -7.41
N SER A 277 -8.68 -24.32 -6.88
CA SER A 277 -10.09 -24.72 -6.85
C SER A 277 -10.89 -24.24 -8.07
N GLY A 278 -10.38 -23.26 -8.82
CA GLY A 278 -11.08 -22.60 -9.92
C GLY A 278 -12.19 -21.64 -9.46
N GLN A 279 -12.27 -21.34 -8.16
CA GLN A 279 -13.32 -20.50 -7.61
C GLN A 279 -12.99 -19.01 -7.74
N VAL A 280 -14.03 -18.22 -8.02
CA VAL A 280 -13.96 -16.76 -8.12
C VAL A 280 -14.67 -16.18 -6.90
N TYR A 281 -13.95 -15.36 -6.14
CA TYR A 281 -14.45 -14.69 -4.95
C TYR A 281 -14.62 -13.20 -5.22
N GLU A 282 -15.83 -12.69 -5.00
CA GLU A 282 -16.12 -11.26 -5.08
C GLU A 282 -15.82 -10.57 -3.74
N ASN A 283 -15.83 -9.24 -3.75
CA ASN A 283 -15.34 -8.39 -2.65
C ASN A 283 -15.76 -8.83 -1.24
N THR A 284 -17.05 -9.06 -1.02
CA THR A 284 -17.57 -9.42 0.32
C THR A 284 -17.16 -10.83 0.74
N GLU A 285 -17.01 -11.75 -0.21
CA GLU A 285 -16.62 -13.14 0.06
C GLU A 285 -15.14 -13.20 0.43
N VAL A 286 -14.29 -12.52 -0.34
CA VAL A 286 -12.85 -12.38 -0.05
C VAL A 286 -12.65 -11.82 1.36
N LYS A 287 -13.26 -10.67 1.65
CA LYS A 287 -13.08 -9.98 2.92
C LYS A 287 -13.60 -10.79 4.09
N LYS A 288 -14.75 -11.44 3.93
CA LYS A 288 -15.32 -12.32 4.96
C LYS A 288 -14.40 -13.50 5.24
N GLN A 289 -13.87 -14.14 4.20
CA GLN A 289 -12.97 -15.28 4.38
C GLN A 289 -11.70 -14.88 5.14
N VAL A 290 -11.08 -13.76 4.77
CA VAL A 290 -9.91 -13.21 5.47
C VAL A 290 -10.25 -12.83 6.92
N ALA A 291 -11.36 -12.14 7.13
CA ALA A 291 -11.76 -11.68 8.45
C ALA A 291 -12.15 -12.81 9.42
N LEU A 292 -12.57 -13.96 8.90
CA LEU A 292 -12.90 -15.14 9.70
C LEU A 292 -11.69 -16.05 9.99
N SER A 293 -10.50 -15.73 9.47
CA SER A 293 -9.30 -16.55 9.70
C SER A 293 -8.87 -16.59 11.16
N ASN A 294 -9.19 -15.54 11.92
CA ASN A 294 -8.83 -15.39 13.33
C ASN A 294 -9.94 -14.66 14.11
N PRO A 295 -10.01 -14.80 15.45
CA PRO A 295 -11.02 -14.16 16.27
C PRO A 295 -10.68 -12.67 16.57
N TYR A 296 -10.50 -11.85 15.52
CA TYR A 296 -10.06 -10.45 15.64
C TYR A 296 -10.95 -9.62 16.59
N GLY A 297 -12.28 -9.77 16.49
CA GLY A 297 -13.22 -9.03 17.35
C GLY A 297 -13.06 -9.36 18.83
N LYS A 298 -12.73 -10.60 19.17
CA LYS A 298 -12.43 -11.00 20.55
C LYS A 298 -11.19 -10.27 21.05
N TRP A 299 -10.11 -10.30 20.27
CA TRP A 299 -8.85 -9.65 20.66
C TRP A 299 -8.97 -8.14 20.80
N VAL A 300 -9.66 -7.48 19.87
CA VAL A 300 -9.94 -6.04 19.94
C VAL A 300 -10.75 -5.70 21.19
N ASN A 301 -11.82 -6.45 21.49
CA ASN A 301 -12.66 -6.17 22.65
C ASN A 301 -11.93 -6.39 24.00
N GLU A 302 -11.02 -7.36 24.07
CA GLU A 302 -10.29 -7.68 25.29
C GLU A 302 -9.13 -6.71 25.56
N ASN A 303 -8.47 -6.20 24.50
CA ASN A 303 -7.20 -5.47 24.63
C ASN A 303 -7.29 -3.97 24.30
N MET A 304 -8.20 -3.56 23.41
CA MET A 304 -8.30 -2.17 22.99
C MET A 304 -9.05 -1.31 24.01
N ARG A 305 -8.51 -0.13 24.31
CA ARG A 305 -9.14 0.86 25.20
C ARG A 305 -9.35 2.17 24.45
N SER A 306 -10.59 2.67 24.49
CA SER A 306 -10.93 3.98 23.95
C SER A 306 -10.89 5.05 25.04
N LEU A 307 -10.19 6.15 24.78
CA LEU A 307 -10.20 7.32 25.64
C LEU A 307 -11.49 8.10 25.41
N ARG A 308 -12.30 8.24 26.47
CA ARG A 308 -13.56 8.99 26.40
C ARG A 308 -13.25 10.48 26.32
N PRO A 309 -14.01 11.24 25.51
CA PRO A 309 -13.89 12.69 25.50
C PRO A 309 -14.23 13.23 26.90
N VAL A 310 -13.42 14.19 27.36
CA VAL A 310 -13.65 14.92 28.61
C VAL A 310 -13.88 16.38 28.28
N ASN A 311 -14.67 17.05 29.13
CA ASN A 311 -14.90 18.49 28.98
C ASN A 311 -13.59 19.25 29.20
N PHE A 312 -13.39 20.31 28.42
CA PHE A 312 -12.33 21.29 28.69
C PHE A 312 -12.56 21.94 30.06
N LEU A 313 -11.48 22.41 30.68
CA LEU A 313 -11.55 23.15 31.94
C LEU A 313 -12.33 24.46 31.72
N SER A 314 -13.21 24.80 32.67
CA SER A 314 -14.05 26.00 32.60
C SER A 314 -13.35 27.28 33.04
N ALA A 315 -12.14 27.18 33.61
CA ALA A 315 -11.38 28.30 34.14
C ALA A 315 -9.96 28.30 33.58
N THR A 316 -9.39 29.50 33.42
CA THR A 316 -7.98 29.67 33.10
C THR A 316 -7.12 29.22 34.27
N VAL A 317 -6.01 28.55 33.97
CA VAL A 317 -5.06 28.05 34.99
C VAL A 317 -3.98 29.09 35.30
N MET A 318 -3.75 30.03 34.37
CA MET A 318 -2.77 31.11 34.49
C MET A 318 -3.46 32.47 34.54
N ASP A 319 -2.80 33.44 35.19
CA ASP A 319 -3.19 34.85 35.18
C ASP A 319 -2.78 35.54 33.88
N ASN A 320 -3.29 36.76 33.67
CA ASN A 320 -3.08 37.49 32.41
C ASN A 320 -1.60 37.83 32.17
N GLU A 321 -0.86 38.18 33.21
CA GLU A 321 0.57 38.49 33.10
C GLU A 321 1.38 37.25 32.72
N GLY A 322 1.07 36.10 33.34
CA GLY A 322 1.66 34.81 32.99
C GLY A 322 1.37 34.41 31.55
N ILE A 323 0.12 34.56 31.09
CA ILE A 323 -0.28 34.25 29.71
C ILE A 323 0.53 35.12 28.72
N LEU A 324 0.58 36.43 28.93
CA LEU A 324 1.27 37.35 28.02
C LEU A 324 2.77 37.05 27.94
N ARG A 325 3.40 36.72 29.07
CA ARG A 325 4.81 36.33 29.12
C ARG A 325 5.08 35.05 28.32
N HIS A 326 4.21 34.05 28.42
CA HIS A 326 4.35 32.81 27.63
C HIS A 326 4.10 33.07 26.15
N GLN A 327 3.08 33.87 25.79
CA GLN A 327 2.82 34.27 24.41
C GLN A 327 4.05 34.92 23.78
N GLN A 328 4.68 35.88 24.47
CA GLN A 328 5.92 36.52 23.99
C GLN A 328 7.07 35.52 23.86
N ALA A 329 7.25 34.63 24.84
CA ALA A 329 8.33 33.63 24.81
C ALA A 329 8.20 32.64 23.64
N TYR A 330 6.96 32.27 23.26
CA TYR A 330 6.68 31.38 22.14
C TYR A 330 6.48 32.13 20.81
N GLY A 331 6.63 33.46 20.79
CA GLY A 331 6.56 34.26 19.57
C GLY A 331 5.14 34.57 19.07
N TYR A 332 4.11 34.42 19.90
CA TYR A 332 2.75 34.84 19.53
C TYR A 332 2.67 36.35 19.38
N SER A 333 2.14 36.78 18.23
CA SER A 333 1.80 38.18 17.95
C SER A 333 0.33 38.47 18.30
N SER A 334 -0.02 39.76 18.32
CA SER A 334 -1.43 40.18 18.45
C SER A 334 -2.28 39.68 17.28
N GLU A 335 -1.71 39.59 16.07
CA GLU A 335 -2.40 39.09 14.87
C GLU A 335 -2.70 37.58 14.99
N ASP A 336 -1.77 36.78 15.52
CA ASP A 336 -2.00 35.34 15.76
C ASP A 336 -3.21 35.12 16.67
N VAL A 337 -3.32 35.91 17.74
CA VAL A 337 -4.42 35.79 18.70
C VAL A 337 -5.73 36.29 18.08
N GLN A 338 -5.74 37.54 17.60
CA GLN A 338 -6.97 38.21 17.17
C GLN A 338 -7.51 37.68 15.84
N MET A 339 -6.63 37.42 14.87
CA MET A 339 -7.06 37.01 13.53
C MET A 339 -7.23 35.50 13.42
N VAL A 340 -6.38 34.71 14.07
CA VAL A 340 -6.36 33.25 13.92
C VAL A 340 -7.10 32.55 15.06
N ILE A 341 -6.63 32.71 16.30
CA ILE A 341 -7.16 31.95 17.46
C ILE A 341 -8.59 32.36 17.81
N GLU A 342 -8.87 33.66 17.92
CA GLU A 342 -10.21 34.16 18.24
C GLU A 342 -11.24 33.75 17.17
N THR A 343 -10.86 33.80 15.89
CA THR A 343 -11.72 33.33 14.79
C THR A 343 -12.02 31.83 14.89
N MET A 344 -11.00 30.99 15.14
CA MET A 344 -11.19 29.55 15.32
C MET A 344 -12.08 29.25 16.53
N ALA A 345 -11.87 29.95 17.64
CA ALA A 345 -12.66 29.76 18.86
C ALA A 345 -14.11 30.20 18.69
N ALA A 346 -14.35 31.31 17.98
CA ALA A 346 -15.70 31.86 17.78
C ALA A 346 -16.51 31.10 16.72
N GLN A 347 -15.86 30.64 15.63
CA GLN A 347 -16.55 30.11 14.45
C GLN A 347 -16.35 28.60 14.23
N ALA A 348 -15.45 27.96 14.98
CA ALA A 348 -15.02 26.58 14.76
C ALA A 348 -14.49 26.32 13.33
N LYS A 349 -13.86 27.35 12.74
CA LYS A 349 -13.29 27.34 11.39
C LYS A 349 -11.99 28.13 11.38
N GLU A 350 -11.04 27.73 10.54
CA GLU A 350 -9.86 28.55 10.28
C GLU A 350 -10.26 29.86 9.56
N PRO A 351 -9.51 30.96 9.78
CA PRO A 351 -9.80 32.23 9.13
C PRO A 351 -9.64 32.13 7.61
N THR A 352 -10.52 32.80 6.88
CA THR A 352 -10.37 32.99 5.42
C THR A 352 -9.74 34.34 5.14
N PHE A 353 -8.71 34.36 4.29
CA PHE A 353 -8.04 35.58 3.84
C PHE A 353 -7.93 35.64 2.31
N CYS A 354 -7.48 36.77 1.77
CA CYS A 354 -7.29 36.96 0.34
C CYS A 354 -5.94 37.65 0.05
N MET A 355 -5.60 37.79 -1.24
CA MET A 355 -4.27 38.19 -1.73
C MET A 355 -3.18 37.12 -1.50
N GLY A 356 -1.98 37.36 -2.04
CA GLY A 356 -0.84 36.46 -1.89
C GLY A 356 -0.03 36.78 -0.64
N ASP A 357 0.80 35.82 -0.22
CA ASP A 357 1.81 36.00 0.83
C ASP A 357 2.90 36.98 0.33
N ASP A 358 2.87 38.22 0.81
CA ASP A 358 3.73 39.33 0.37
C ASP A 358 4.89 39.63 1.34
N ILE A 359 5.04 38.84 2.40
CA ILE A 359 6.15 38.98 3.35
C ILE A 359 7.41 38.23 2.86
N PRO A 360 8.62 38.63 3.33
CA PRO A 360 9.84 37.90 3.02
C PRO A 360 9.78 36.45 3.51
N LEU A 361 10.46 35.54 2.79
CA LEU A 361 10.67 34.18 3.29
C LEU A 361 11.34 34.23 4.67
N ALA A 362 10.93 33.35 5.59
CA ALA A 362 11.38 33.34 6.98
C ALA A 362 12.92 33.45 7.15
N VAL A 363 13.68 32.80 6.26
CA VAL A 363 15.16 32.79 6.28
C VAL A 363 15.82 34.13 5.92
N ILE A 364 15.15 35.01 5.17
CA ILE A 364 15.66 36.34 4.78
C ILE A 364 14.97 37.49 5.52
N SER A 365 13.95 37.18 6.32
CA SER A 365 13.24 38.17 7.10
C SER A 365 14.14 38.74 8.20
N GLN A 366 13.95 40.03 8.49
CA GLN A 366 14.60 40.69 9.62
C GLN A 366 13.85 40.47 10.94
N ARG A 367 12.65 39.86 10.88
CA ARG A 367 11.84 39.54 12.06
C ARG A 367 12.11 38.12 12.54
N SER A 368 11.83 37.87 13.82
CA SER A 368 11.87 36.51 14.36
C SER A 368 10.72 35.68 13.79
N HIS A 369 11.02 34.45 13.40
CA HIS A 369 10.05 33.49 12.84
C HIS A 369 10.00 32.22 13.68
N VAL A 370 8.82 31.61 13.76
CA VAL A 370 8.66 30.31 14.41
C VAL A 370 9.16 29.20 13.49
N LEU A 371 9.53 28.06 14.08
CA LEU A 371 10.09 26.94 13.31
C LEU A 371 9.14 26.49 12.18
N TYR A 372 7.83 26.55 12.40
CA TYR A 372 6.83 26.11 11.44
C TYR A 372 6.82 26.93 10.13
N ASP A 373 7.31 28.17 10.13
CA ASP A 373 7.35 29.03 8.92
C ASP A 373 8.31 28.50 7.84
N TYR A 374 9.29 27.70 8.28
CA TYR A 374 10.30 27.07 7.42
C TYR A 374 9.80 25.77 6.77
N PHE A 375 8.69 25.19 7.26
CA PHE A 375 8.11 23.97 6.72
C PHE A 375 6.94 24.32 5.81
N LYS A 376 7.14 24.18 4.49
CA LYS A 376 6.07 24.37 3.52
C LYS A 376 5.33 23.05 3.29
N GLN A 377 4.01 23.09 3.40
CA GLN A 377 3.16 21.94 3.14
C GLN A 377 3.31 21.50 1.69
N ARG A 378 3.57 20.20 1.49
CA ARG A 378 3.59 19.62 0.15
C ARG A 378 2.14 19.39 -0.29
N PHE A 379 1.87 19.59 -1.57
CA PHE A 379 0.60 19.26 -2.19
C PHE A 379 0.83 18.43 -3.45
N ALA A 380 -0.21 17.68 -3.83
CA ALA A 380 -0.18 16.85 -5.03
C ALA A 380 -0.58 17.67 -6.26
N GLN A 381 0.08 17.42 -7.38
CA GLN A 381 -0.24 18.06 -8.65
C GLN A 381 0.04 17.08 -9.79
N VAL A 382 -0.96 16.86 -10.66
CA VAL A 382 -0.93 15.94 -11.82
C VAL A 382 -0.79 14.46 -11.46
N THR A 383 0.20 14.07 -10.66
CA THR A 383 0.57 12.67 -10.43
C THR A 383 -0.47 11.91 -9.62
N ASN A 384 -1.03 12.54 -8.60
CA ASN A 384 -2.18 12.05 -7.85
C ASN A 384 -3.15 13.21 -7.54
N PRO A 385 -4.47 12.94 -7.41
CA PRO A 385 -5.46 13.96 -7.07
C PRO A 385 -5.41 14.28 -5.57
N ALA A 386 -5.81 15.50 -5.21
CA ALA A 386 -6.19 15.86 -3.85
C ALA A 386 -7.60 15.33 -3.54
N ILE A 387 -7.89 15.10 -2.26
CA ILE A 387 -9.20 14.64 -1.76
C ILE A 387 -9.96 15.86 -1.23
N ASP A 388 -11.28 15.91 -1.43
CA ASP A 388 -12.14 16.94 -0.85
C ASP A 388 -12.43 16.61 0.63
N PRO A 389 -11.85 17.34 1.60
CA PRO A 389 -12.02 17.01 3.02
C PRO A 389 -13.44 17.26 3.54
N LEU A 390 -14.27 18.00 2.80
CA LEU A 390 -15.66 18.32 3.18
C LEU A 390 -16.63 17.30 2.59
N ARG A 391 -16.51 16.99 1.29
CA ARG A 391 -17.43 16.08 0.59
C ARG A 391 -17.06 14.62 0.72
N GLU A 392 -15.76 14.33 0.81
CA GLU A 392 -15.21 12.98 0.88
C GLU A 392 -14.64 12.67 2.27
N GLY A 393 -14.96 13.48 3.29
CA GLY A 393 -14.45 13.31 4.66
C GLY A 393 -14.73 11.94 5.30
N LEU A 394 -15.71 11.17 4.80
CA LEU A 394 -16.02 9.81 5.26
C LEU A 394 -14.87 8.81 5.02
N VAL A 395 -13.99 9.06 4.06
CA VAL A 395 -12.82 8.21 3.78
C VAL A 395 -11.59 8.63 4.60
N MET A 396 -11.65 9.77 5.30
CA MET A 396 -10.57 10.33 6.09
C MET A 396 -10.73 9.98 7.58
N SER A 397 -9.62 9.98 8.33
CA SER A 397 -9.64 9.71 9.77
C SER A 397 -8.47 10.38 10.46
N LEU A 398 -8.74 11.03 11.61
CA LEU A 398 -7.74 11.59 12.52
C LEU A 398 -7.52 10.72 13.77
N GLU A 399 -8.04 9.49 13.78
CA GLU A 399 -7.83 8.56 14.90
C GLU A 399 -6.35 8.26 15.10
N VAL A 400 -5.92 8.28 16.36
CA VAL A 400 -4.55 7.96 16.78
C VAL A 400 -4.61 6.77 17.72
N ASN A 401 -3.77 5.77 17.45
CA ASN A 401 -3.56 4.63 18.34
C ASN A 401 -2.29 4.87 19.16
N ILE A 402 -2.41 4.82 20.49
CA ILE A 402 -1.31 5.03 21.42
C ILE A 402 -0.92 3.69 22.02
N GLY A 403 0.32 3.27 21.82
CA GLY A 403 0.82 2.01 22.35
C GLY A 403 2.07 1.53 21.63
N LYS A 404 2.60 0.39 22.09
CA LYS A 404 3.67 -0.33 21.40
C LYS A 404 3.12 -0.90 20.10
N ARG A 405 3.81 -0.67 18.97
CA ARG A 405 3.48 -1.36 17.72
C ARG A 405 3.96 -2.81 17.77
N GLY A 406 3.04 -3.73 17.54
CA GLY A 406 3.25 -5.18 17.56
C GLY A 406 4.05 -5.71 16.37
N ASN A 407 4.24 -7.03 16.35
CA ASN A 407 4.94 -7.72 15.28
C ASN A 407 3.98 -8.04 14.13
N ILE A 408 4.06 -7.27 13.03
CA ILE A 408 3.17 -7.43 11.87
C ILE A 408 3.35 -8.74 11.10
N LEU A 409 4.34 -9.59 11.44
CA LEU A 409 4.53 -10.88 10.79
C LEU A 409 3.76 -12.00 11.51
N GLU A 410 3.40 -11.82 12.77
CA GLU A 410 2.64 -12.79 13.56
C GLU A 410 1.23 -12.26 13.85
N VAL A 411 0.30 -13.18 14.12
CA VAL A 411 -1.10 -12.84 14.44
C VAL A 411 -1.41 -13.40 15.83
N GLY A 412 -1.89 -12.54 16.72
CA GLY A 412 -2.18 -12.89 18.11
C GLY A 412 -2.86 -11.77 18.90
N PRO A 413 -3.44 -12.08 20.07
CA PRO A 413 -4.11 -11.11 20.94
C PRO A 413 -3.20 -9.97 21.41
N GLU A 414 -1.90 -10.22 21.55
CA GLU A 414 -0.90 -9.26 22.03
C GLU A 414 -0.65 -8.08 21.07
N ASN A 415 -1.11 -8.23 19.82
CA ASN A 415 -1.01 -7.20 18.78
C ASN A 415 -2.27 -6.31 18.70
N ALA A 416 -3.35 -6.63 19.44
CA ALA A 416 -4.66 -5.96 19.38
C ALA A 416 -4.79 -4.70 20.24
#